data_AF-A0A7V2RPL0-F1
#
_entry.id   AF-A0A7V2RPL0-F1
#
_cell.length_a   1.000
_cell.length_b   1.000
_cell.length_c   1.000
_cell.angle_alpha   90.00
_cell.angle_beta   90.00
_cell.angle_gamma   90.00
#
_symmetry.space_group_name_H-M   'P 1'
#
loop_
_entity.id
_entity.type
_entity.pdbx_description
1 polymer ?
#
loop_
_entity_poly.entity_id
_entity_poly.type
_entity_poly.pdbx_seq_one_letter_code
_entity_poly.pdbx_strand_id
1 'polypeptide(L)'
;METNIKIYCAQTDAGQFYFNKQPVWTCPNADILSKVERAAKTFGAACQNVSIKKTVLSAAVPKKGRVVVLDKKLAAHGRLYAHLTQRHFEICDPAAIAKITDLEIVVCLNQELDVHLMDGLYEKDFEHGFAPGIICAPDIEKLWEKVLLKSIAFHFPVQRKNDWLHYYPTLDHELQIDKQTNTISFGGNMEGDFLKKKMTGHSDFLLIAKSHSDGMDAIFSPFVMCSLERNLKLLENKKTGNLPGCLANDYCHRLQQPLAEALDSGKLFSPSRINTKLLLFNTCTGILIGSPTIDPKWGYAQELLDNPDIHTLVTSWKIITSDLEKLPSLPLGLQSGKTLGKALAEYNKTTAPVRYGLAIFGEPNLRYVERAMTETTKPAPKKQSAKPLAAAISELTFLDYYFDTLLLQMSGNQPGFEKMIQIKKTIASLKLGFLSGLRDEAEIDYLQKSVLDFLYATSAPTAPLPMNVWSSFHETKWQPGGSPCFHCQSPVKVYSALPRLPFFPERNAVHCPLCGVSSDLPVSFPRFEIKALGGQQVKISGLKTLAENEQLSLQMHYPDPSNNQCFIVPKEYDFSEDLIYLPDDFFRNSPLFLSLILMRGFQFGMVKIPVRGEEL
;
A
#
# COMPACT_ATOMS: atom_id res chain seq x y z
N MET A 1 -0.61 22.24 -37.08
CA MET A 1 0.85 22.26 -36.93
C MET A 1 1.27 20.91 -36.41
N GLU A 2 1.75 20.02 -37.27
CA GLU A 2 2.43 18.81 -36.83
C GLU A 2 3.73 19.23 -36.14
N THR A 3 3.79 19.03 -34.83
CA THR A 3 5.03 19.25 -34.10
C THR A 3 5.97 18.12 -34.52
N ASN A 4 7.06 18.47 -35.21
CA ASN A 4 8.13 17.55 -35.63
C ASN A 4 8.94 17.07 -34.40
N ILE A 5 8.27 16.42 -33.46
CA ILE A 5 8.88 15.88 -32.24
C ILE A 5 9.58 14.58 -32.63
N LYS A 6 10.91 14.57 -32.52
CA LYS A 6 11.73 13.43 -32.92
C LYS A 6 12.59 12.92 -31.76
N ILE A 7 12.71 11.61 -31.69
CA ILE A 7 13.72 10.90 -30.90
C ILE A 7 14.76 10.36 -31.88
N TYR A 8 16.04 10.52 -31.58
CA TYR A 8 17.10 9.91 -32.38
C TYR A 8 17.50 8.58 -31.77
N CYS A 9 17.42 7.51 -32.55
CA CYS A 9 17.78 6.15 -32.12
C CYS A 9 18.97 5.64 -32.93
N ALA A 10 19.82 4.83 -32.30
CA ALA A 10 20.91 4.13 -32.99
C ALA A 10 21.03 2.71 -32.45
N GLN A 11 21.23 1.75 -33.36
CA GLN A 11 21.49 0.36 -32.96
C GLN A 11 22.97 0.19 -32.60
N THR A 12 23.28 0.14 -31.31
CA THR A 12 24.64 0.04 -30.76
C THR A 12 24.62 -0.42 -29.30
N ASP A 13 25.67 -1.10 -28.85
CA ASP A 13 25.71 -1.84 -27.58
C ASP A 13 25.74 -0.91 -26.34
N ALA A 14 26.32 0.28 -26.46
CA ALA A 14 26.27 1.33 -25.43
C ALA A 14 26.92 2.64 -25.93
N GLY A 15 26.58 3.76 -25.30
CA GLY A 15 27.33 5.01 -25.43
C GLY A 15 26.47 6.26 -25.25
N GLN A 16 27.15 7.39 -25.05
CA GLN A 16 26.54 8.71 -24.91
C GLN A 16 26.80 9.49 -26.20
N PHE A 17 25.81 9.51 -27.09
CA PHE A 17 25.91 10.19 -28.37
C PHE A 17 24.92 11.34 -28.48
N TYR A 18 25.29 12.34 -29.27
CA TYR A 18 24.42 13.44 -29.64
C TYR A 18 24.25 13.50 -31.16
N PHE A 19 23.04 13.83 -31.60
CA PHE A 19 22.73 14.15 -32.99
C PHE A 19 21.93 15.46 -32.99
N ASN A 20 22.39 16.47 -33.72
CA ASN A 20 21.79 17.81 -33.70
C ASN A 20 21.60 18.40 -32.28
N LYS A 21 22.60 18.23 -31.41
CA LYS A 21 22.59 18.67 -29.99
C LYS A 21 21.51 17.99 -29.12
N GLN A 22 20.85 16.95 -29.61
CA GLN A 22 19.91 16.12 -28.84
C GLN A 22 20.54 14.76 -28.52
N PRO A 23 20.24 14.18 -27.34
CA PRO A 23 20.76 12.88 -26.99
C PRO A 23 20.20 11.79 -27.90
N VAL A 24 20.98 10.73 -28.14
CA VAL A 24 20.61 9.56 -28.94
C VAL A 24 20.34 8.36 -28.03
N TRP A 25 19.23 7.66 -28.26
CA TRP A 25 18.85 6.42 -27.60
C TRP A 25 19.61 5.25 -28.23
N THR A 26 20.51 4.64 -27.45
CA THR A 26 21.35 3.51 -27.88
C THR A 26 20.63 2.18 -27.60
N CYS A 27 20.12 1.56 -28.66
CA CYS A 27 19.35 0.33 -28.61
C CYS A 27 20.24 -0.84 -29.02
N PRO A 28 20.61 -1.79 -28.15
CA PRO A 28 21.58 -2.83 -28.50
C PRO A 28 21.02 -3.87 -29.48
N ASN A 29 19.69 -3.95 -29.61
CA ASN A 29 19.03 -4.88 -30.53
C ASN A 29 17.72 -4.30 -31.10
N ALA A 30 17.15 -5.01 -32.08
CA ALA A 30 15.91 -4.61 -32.76
C ALA A 30 14.67 -4.66 -31.85
N ASP A 31 14.64 -5.56 -30.86
CA ASP A 31 13.53 -5.65 -29.90
C ASP A 31 13.43 -4.38 -29.04
N ILE A 32 14.55 -3.94 -28.46
CA ILE A 32 14.60 -2.71 -27.67
C ILE A 32 14.28 -1.49 -28.54
N LEU A 33 14.78 -1.44 -29.78
CA LEU A 33 14.43 -0.36 -30.71
C LEU A 33 12.91 -0.31 -30.95
N SER A 34 12.28 -1.46 -31.23
CA SER A 34 10.84 -1.53 -31.46
C SER A 34 10.03 -1.06 -30.23
N LYS A 35 10.48 -1.40 -29.02
CA LYS A 35 9.86 -0.93 -27.77
C LYS A 35 10.01 0.58 -27.59
N VAL A 36 11.19 1.14 -27.89
CA VAL A 36 11.44 2.60 -27.86
C VAL A 36 10.57 3.31 -28.89
N GLU A 37 10.45 2.77 -30.11
CA GLU A 37 9.57 3.30 -31.17
C GLU A 37 8.10 3.30 -30.75
N ARG A 38 7.62 2.19 -30.18
CA ARG A 38 6.26 2.10 -29.64
C ARG A 38 6.04 3.13 -28.53
N ALA A 39 6.96 3.21 -27.57
CA ALA A 39 6.89 4.17 -26.46
C ALA A 39 6.86 5.62 -26.97
N ALA A 40 7.77 5.99 -27.87
CA ALA A 40 7.81 7.31 -28.50
C ALA A 40 6.48 7.66 -29.18
N LYS A 41 5.92 6.71 -29.93
CA LYS A 41 4.63 6.86 -30.61
C LYS A 41 3.49 7.13 -29.63
N THR A 42 3.49 6.54 -28.43
CA THR A 42 2.46 6.85 -27.41
C THR A 42 2.48 8.32 -26.99
N PHE A 43 3.65 8.96 -26.99
CA PHE A 43 3.81 10.41 -26.72
C PHE A 43 3.62 11.28 -27.97
N GLY A 44 3.31 10.69 -29.13
CA GLY A 44 3.22 11.39 -30.40
C GLY A 44 4.56 11.84 -30.97
N ALA A 45 5.67 11.23 -30.52
CA ALA A 45 7.00 11.45 -31.08
C ALA A 45 7.30 10.40 -32.16
N ALA A 46 8.08 10.80 -33.17
CA ALA A 46 8.61 9.89 -34.18
C ALA A 46 10.05 9.48 -33.83
N CYS A 47 10.40 8.21 -34.03
CA CYS A 47 11.79 7.79 -33.95
C CYS A 47 12.47 7.98 -35.31
N GLN A 48 13.66 8.56 -35.29
CA GLN A 48 14.53 8.69 -36.45
C GLN A 48 15.82 7.90 -36.18
N ASN A 49 16.03 6.85 -36.95
CA ASN A 49 17.27 6.09 -36.91
C ASN A 49 18.42 6.93 -37.48
N VAL A 50 19.51 7.05 -36.72
CA VAL A 50 20.70 7.80 -37.09
C VAL A 50 21.93 6.89 -37.14
N SER A 51 22.76 7.09 -38.15
CA SER A 51 24.05 6.41 -38.25
C SER A 51 25.08 7.20 -37.46
N ILE A 52 25.65 6.60 -36.42
CA ILE A 52 26.71 7.20 -35.62
C ILE A 52 28.04 7.00 -36.37
N LYS A 53 28.41 7.95 -37.24
CA LYS A 53 29.74 7.98 -37.87
C LYS A 53 30.66 8.90 -37.05
N LYS A 54 31.64 8.31 -36.35
CA LYS A 54 32.75 8.98 -35.60
C LYS A 54 32.42 10.31 -34.91
N THR A 55 31.93 10.18 -33.67
CA THR A 55 32.05 11.10 -32.51
C THR A 55 32.01 12.62 -32.74
N VAL A 56 30.84 13.22 -32.46
CA VAL A 56 30.80 14.51 -31.76
C VAL A 56 30.38 14.22 -30.31
N LEU A 57 31.36 14.01 -29.44
CA LEU A 57 31.18 14.04 -27.98
C LEU A 57 31.07 15.51 -27.54
N SER A 58 30.03 16.23 -27.97
CA SER A 58 29.75 17.50 -27.32
C SER A 58 29.04 17.19 -26.01
N ALA A 59 29.75 17.28 -24.88
CA ALA A 59 29.10 17.19 -23.58
C ALA A 59 28.08 18.33 -23.49
N ALA A 60 26.78 18.01 -23.48
CA ALA A 60 25.79 19.01 -23.10
C ALA A 60 26.03 19.35 -21.63
N VAL A 61 26.05 20.63 -21.29
CA VAL A 61 26.09 21.05 -19.88
C VAL A 61 24.83 20.50 -19.20
N PRO A 62 24.94 19.67 -18.15
CA PRO A 62 23.79 19.16 -17.42
C PRO A 62 22.93 20.32 -16.94
N LYS A 63 21.61 20.24 -17.13
CA LYS A 63 20.76 21.42 -16.98
C LYS A 63 20.25 21.62 -15.57
N LYS A 64 19.70 20.59 -14.89
CA LYS A 64 19.37 20.52 -13.44
C LYS A 64 19.06 19.08 -13.03
N GLY A 65 19.17 18.77 -11.74
CA GLY A 65 18.74 17.51 -11.13
C GLY A 65 19.79 16.40 -11.18
N ARG A 66 19.65 15.42 -10.29
CA ARG A 66 20.61 14.32 -10.13
C ARG A 66 19.98 12.94 -10.33
N VAL A 67 20.72 12.09 -11.03
CA VAL A 67 20.48 10.66 -11.21
C VAL A 67 21.53 9.93 -10.37
N VAL A 68 21.06 9.13 -9.42
CA VAL A 68 21.91 8.36 -8.51
C VAL A 68 21.76 6.87 -8.80
N VAL A 69 22.86 6.13 -8.75
CA VAL A 69 22.86 4.67 -8.64
C VAL A 69 23.42 4.26 -7.28
N LEU A 70 22.90 3.16 -6.74
CA LEU A 70 23.31 2.63 -5.44
C LEU A 70 24.53 1.70 -5.54
N ASP A 71 24.76 1.11 -6.71
CA ASP A 71 25.84 0.17 -6.97
C ASP A 71 26.63 0.60 -8.21
N LYS A 72 27.98 0.54 -8.11
CA LYS A 72 28.90 0.84 -9.19
C LYS A 72 28.66 -0.04 -10.43
N LYS A 73 28.17 -1.28 -10.28
CA LYS A 73 27.81 -2.16 -11.40
C LYS A 73 26.71 -1.56 -12.28
N LEU A 74 25.88 -0.66 -11.74
CA LEU A 74 24.79 0.00 -12.45
C LEU A 74 25.21 1.34 -13.08
N ALA A 75 26.48 1.74 -12.96
CA ALA A 75 26.94 3.06 -13.40
C ALA A 75 26.69 3.33 -14.89
N ALA A 76 26.78 2.32 -15.76
CA ALA A 76 26.47 2.48 -17.18
C ALA A 76 25.00 2.88 -17.43
N HIS A 77 24.08 2.30 -16.65
CA HIS A 77 22.63 2.54 -16.73
C HIS A 77 22.29 3.95 -16.24
N GLY A 78 22.81 4.32 -15.07
CA GLY A 78 22.63 5.66 -14.53
C GLY A 78 23.23 6.75 -15.42
N ARG A 79 24.44 6.52 -15.98
CA ARG A 79 25.06 7.45 -16.95
C ARG A 79 24.27 7.59 -18.24
N LEU A 80 23.71 6.50 -18.75
CA LEU A 80 22.85 6.54 -19.93
C LEU A 80 21.61 7.37 -19.63
N TYR A 81 20.90 7.09 -18.53
CA TYR A 81 19.70 7.83 -18.17
C TYR A 81 20.00 9.33 -17.98
N ALA A 82 21.04 9.65 -17.22
CA ALA A 82 21.50 11.02 -16.99
C ALA A 82 21.84 11.75 -18.29
N HIS A 83 22.50 11.08 -19.24
CA HIS A 83 22.77 11.62 -20.58
C HIS A 83 21.49 11.90 -21.35
N LEU A 84 20.58 10.92 -21.41
CA LEU A 84 19.31 11.05 -22.12
C LEU A 84 18.48 12.18 -21.53
N THR A 85 18.46 12.38 -20.20
CA THR A 85 17.68 13.43 -19.55
C THR A 85 18.48 14.70 -19.22
N GLN A 86 19.72 14.81 -19.68
CA GLN A 86 20.62 15.96 -19.41
C GLN A 86 20.77 16.33 -17.92
N ARG A 87 20.85 15.31 -17.05
CA ARG A 87 21.02 15.42 -15.59
C ARG A 87 22.46 15.11 -15.15
N HIS A 88 22.79 15.43 -13.90
CA HIS A 88 24.03 14.97 -13.28
C HIS A 88 23.94 13.50 -12.90
N PHE A 89 25.04 12.76 -13.05
CA PHE A 89 25.17 11.38 -12.62
C PHE A 89 26.07 11.28 -11.40
N GLU A 90 25.66 10.51 -10.40
CA GLU A 90 26.44 10.18 -9.21
C GLU A 90 26.24 8.72 -8.80
N ILE A 91 27.26 8.13 -8.18
CA ILE A 91 27.17 6.84 -7.48
C ILE A 91 27.17 7.18 -5.99
N CYS A 92 26.17 6.71 -5.25
CA CYS A 92 26.01 7.05 -3.84
C CYS A 92 25.73 5.80 -3.02
N ASP A 93 26.18 5.80 -1.76
CA ASP A 93 25.77 4.81 -0.77
C ASP A 93 24.28 5.00 -0.43
N PRO A 94 23.47 3.92 -0.29
CA PRO A 94 22.08 4.02 0.15
C PRO A 94 21.85 4.91 1.37
N ALA A 95 22.74 4.89 2.37
CA ALA A 95 22.62 5.70 3.58
C ALA A 95 22.82 7.21 3.34
N ALA A 96 23.51 7.58 2.26
CA ALA A 96 23.78 8.96 1.89
C ALA A 96 22.72 9.57 0.97
N ILE A 97 21.81 8.78 0.41
CA ILE A 97 20.81 9.24 -0.55
C ILE A 97 19.90 10.35 -0.01
N ALA A 98 19.52 10.24 1.27
CA ALA A 98 18.67 11.20 1.96
C ALA A 98 19.33 12.58 2.16
N LYS A 99 20.64 12.71 1.88
CA LYS A 99 21.38 13.98 1.99
C LYS A 99 21.48 14.73 0.65
N ILE A 100 21.00 14.14 -0.44
CA ILE A 100 21.09 14.71 -1.79
C ILE A 100 19.85 15.58 -2.04
N THR A 101 20.02 16.90 -1.96
CA THR A 101 18.91 17.87 -2.01
C THR A 101 18.30 18.08 -3.40
N ASP A 102 19.05 17.77 -4.46
CA ASP A 102 18.65 17.84 -5.87
C ASP A 102 18.43 16.46 -6.50
N LEU A 103 18.17 15.45 -5.68
CA LEU A 103 17.87 14.09 -6.12
C LEU A 103 16.57 14.08 -6.93
N GLU A 104 16.65 13.65 -8.19
CA GLU A 104 15.45 13.46 -9.01
C GLU A 104 15.21 11.99 -9.33
N ILE A 105 16.25 11.18 -9.52
CA ILE A 105 16.10 9.78 -9.93
C ILE A 105 17.07 8.88 -9.18
N VAL A 106 16.55 7.70 -8.79
CA VAL A 106 17.34 6.56 -8.34
C VAL A 106 17.23 5.45 -9.38
N VAL A 107 18.37 4.92 -9.83
CA VAL A 107 18.44 3.77 -10.73
C VAL A 107 19.04 2.60 -9.96
N CYS A 108 18.28 1.51 -9.83
CA CYS A 108 18.62 0.38 -8.96
C CYS A 108 18.06 -0.96 -9.51
N LEU A 109 18.42 -2.07 -8.89
CA LEU A 109 17.75 -3.36 -9.09
C LEU A 109 16.63 -3.54 -8.05
N ASN A 110 15.65 -4.40 -8.36
CA ASN A 110 14.54 -4.69 -7.45
C ASN A 110 15.01 -5.18 -6.07
N GLN A 111 16.09 -5.97 -6.02
CA GLN A 111 16.67 -6.48 -4.77
C GLN A 111 17.28 -5.38 -3.87
N GLU A 112 17.51 -4.18 -4.43
CA GLU A 112 18.03 -3.02 -3.70
C GLU A 112 16.87 -2.15 -3.17
N LEU A 113 15.62 -2.47 -3.52
CA LEU A 113 14.43 -1.82 -2.96
C LEU A 113 14.09 -2.44 -1.60
N ASP A 114 14.41 -1.72 -0.54
CA ASP A 114 14.02 -2.06 0.83
C ASP A 114 13.26 -0.91 1.51
N VAL A 115 12.74 -1.17 2.70
CA VAL A 115 11.96 -0.20 3.48
C VAL A 115 12.81 1.02 3.84
N HIS A 116 14.11 0.83 4.10
CA HIS A 116 15.00 1.92 4.52
C HIS A 116 15.28 2.91 3.39
N LEU A 117 15.51 2.42 2.18
CA LEU A 117 15.64 3.24 0.99
C LEU A 117 14.35 4.00 0.72
N MET A 118 13.20 3.31 0.73
CA MET A 118 11.92 3.94 0.44
C MET A 118 11.55 5.01 1.49
N ASP A 119 11.75 4.72 2.78
CA ASP A 119 11.50 5.68 3.85
C ASP A 119 12.51 6.85 3.78
N GLY A 120 13.76 6.59 3.40
CA GLY A 120 14.78 7.63 3.17
C GLY A 120 14.44 8.57 2.01
N LEU A 121 13.77 8.06 0.96
CA LEU A 121 13.36 8.84 -0.20
C LEU A 121 12.04 9.60 0.00
N TYR A 122 11.12 9.06 0.80
CA TYR A 122 9.74 9.53 0.84
C TYR A 122 9.14 9.78 2.23
N GLU A 123 9.86 9.61 3.34
CA GLU A 123 9.33 9.93 4.68
C GLU A 123 10.06 11.04 5.42
N LYS A 124 11.36 11.23 5.18
CA LYS A 124 12.09 12.36 5.78
C LYS A 124 11.53 13.67 5.25
N ASP A 125 11.41 14.65 6.14
CA ASP A 125 10.83 15.97 5.89
C ASP A 125 11.08 16.41 4.44
N PHE A 126 10.05 16.39 3.61
CA PHE A 126 10.09 16.82 2.20
C PHE A 126 10.31 18.35 2.10
N GLU A 127 11.28 18.88 2.83
CA GLU A 127 11.73 20.27 2.76
C GLU A 127 12.12 20.62 1.33
N HIS A 128 12.59 19.63 0.56
CA HIS A 128 13.02 19.79 -0.84
C HIS A 128 11.86 20.00 -1.82
N GLY A 129 10.60 19.76 -1.44
CA GLY A 129 9.43 20.06 -2.27
C GLY A 129 9.34 19.26 -3.57
N PHE A 130 10.05 18.13 -3.66
CA PHE A 130 10.09 17.28 -4.84
C PHE A 130 10.23 15.80 -4.44
N ALA A 131 9.39 14.95 -5.02
CA ALA A 131 9.44 13.50 -4.81
C ALA A 131 10.29 12.87 -5.93
N PRO A 132 11.40 12.19 -5.61
CA PRO A 132 12.24 11.56 -6.63
C PRO A 132 11.52 10.38 -7.28
N GLY A 133 11.96 9.98 -8.48
CA GLY A 133 11.52 8.77 -9.15
C GLY A 133 12.51 7.63 -9.01
N ILE A 134 12.02 6.42 -9.17
CA ILE A 134 12.78 5.17 -9.10
C ILE A 134 12.66 4.46 -10.45
N ILE A 135 13.80 4.08 -11.02
CA ILE A 135 13.87 3.20 -12.17
C ILE A 135 14.53 1.92 -11.70
N CYS A 136 13.72 0.87 -11.61
CA CYS A 136 14.14 -0.45 -11.14
C CYS A 136 13.79 -1.53 -12.16
N ALA A 137 14.52 -2.64 -12.06
CA ALA A 137 14.34 -3.84 -12.86
C ALA A 137 14.87 -5.07 -12.09
N PRO A 138 14.42 -6.29 -12.44
CA PRO A 138 14.89 -7.51 -11.77
C PRO A 138 16.37 -7.80 -12.02
N ASP A 139 16.90 -7.39 -13.17
CA ASP A 139 18.28 -7.62 -13.59
C ASP A 139 18.82 -6.45 -14.44
N ILE A 140 20.12 -6.51 -14.72
CA ILE A 140 20.86 -5.47 -15.45
C ILE A 140 20.36 -5.33 -16.89
N GLU A 141 20.03 -6.42 -17.57
CA GLU A 141 19.58 -6.39 -18.96
C GLU A 141 18.24 -5.66 -19.08
N LYS A 142 17.28 -5.99 -18.20
CA LYS A 142 15.99 -5.32 -18.12
C LYS A 142 16.12 -3.88 -17.64
N LEU A 143 17.11 -3.56 -16.81
CA LEU A 143 17.34 -2.19 -16.37
C LEU A 143 17.70 -1.26 -17.55
N TRP A 144 18.48 -1.76 -18.52
CA TRP A 144 18.81 -0.98 -19.73
C TRP A 144 17.56 -0.63 -20.54
N GLU A 145 16.70 -1.62 -20.76
CA GLU A 145 15.40 -1.43 -21.40
C GLU A 145 14.57 -0.37 -20.65
N LYS A 146 14.48 -0.46 -19.31
CA LYS A 146 13.74 0.51 -18.50
C LYS A 146 14.33 1.92 -18.58
N VAL A 147 15.64 2.08 -18.49
CA VAL A 147 16.30 3.39 -18.65
C VAL A 147 15.94 4.06 -19.97
N LEU A 148 15.98 3.32 -21.07
CA LEU A 148 15.61 3.84 -22.39
C LEU A 148 14.14 4.24 -22.46
N LEU A 149 13.22 3.37 -22.03
CA LEU A 149 11.78 3.65 -22.10
C LEU A 149 11.37 4.81 -21.19
N LYS A 150 11.84 4.84 -19.94
CA LYS A 150 11.44 5.84 -18.94
C LYS A 150 12.02 7.22 -19.23
N SER A 151 13.13 7.32 -19.94
CA SER A 151 13.69 8.62 -20.35
C SER A 151 12.85 9.32 -21.42
N ILE A 152 12.00 8.61 -22.18
CA ILE A 152 11.10 9.20 -23.18
C ILE A 152 10.10 10.15 -22.50
N ALA A 153 9.56 9.75 -21.34
CA ALA A 153 8.62 10.53 -20.56
C ALA A 153 9.19 11.89 -20.07
N PHE A 154 10.51 12.05 -20.02
CA PHE A 154 11.17 13.30 -19.67
C PHE A 154 11.06 14.36 -20.78
N HIS A 155 11.21 13.92 -22.03
CA HIS A 155 11.27 14.83 -23.18
C HIS A 155 9.89 15.24 -23.69
N PHE A 156 8.89 14.38 -23.49
CA PHE A 156 7.58 14.57 -24.09
C PHE A 156 6.51 14.62 -23.00
N PRO A 157 5.86 15.78 -22.80
CA PRO A 157 4.74 15.84 -21.89
C PRO A 157 3.59 14.99 -22.42
N VAL A 158 2.79 14.45 -21.51
CA VAL A 158 1.58 13.73 -21.87
C VAL A 158 0.57 14.72 -22.43
N GLN A 159 0.29 14.60 -23.73
CA GLN A 159 -0.81 15.30 -24.38
C GLN A 159 -2.12 14.60 -24.01
N ARG A 160 -3.11 15.35 -23.53
CA ARG A 160 -4.44 14.85 -23.16
C ARG A 160 -5.28 14.55 -24.41
N LYS A 161 -4.98 13.44 -25.09
CA LYS A 161 -5.69 12.97 -26.28
C LYS A 161 -6.73 11.90 -25.96
N ASN A 162 -6.50 11.13 -24.90
CA ASN A 162 -7.31 9.99 -24.49
C ASN A 162 -8.02 10.26 -23.15
N ASP A 163 -8.86 9.30 -22.74
CA ASP A 163 -9.60 9.34 -21.48
C ASP A 163 -8.68 9.48 -20.26
N TRP A 164 -9.16 10.23 -19.26
CA TRP A 164 -8.66 10.17 -17.88
C TRP A 164 -9.61 9.29 -17.08
N LEU A 165 -9.10 8.17 -16.57
CA LEU A 165 -9.94 7.18 -15.90
C LEU A 165 -9.71 7.23 -14.39
N HIS A 166 -10.79 7.33 -13.62
CA HIS A 166 -10.79 7.17 -12.17
C HIS A 166 -11.61 5.93 -11.80
N TYR A 167 -10.97 4.91 -11.27
CA TYR A 167 -11.60 3.65 -10.93
C TYR A 167 -11.50 3.37 -9.43
N TYR A 168 -12.66 3.10 -8.81
CA TYR A 168 -12.81 2.83 -7.39
C TYR A 168 -13.35 1.41 -7.14
N PRO A 169 -12.49 0.36 -7.21
CA PRO A 169 -12.90 -1.05 -7.19
C PRO A 169 -13.74 -1.49 -5.99
N THR A 170 -13.70 -0.79 -4.86
CA THR A 170 -14.44 -1.15 -3.64
C THR A 170 -15.64 -0.24 -3.38
N LEU A 171 -15.94 0.71 -4.28
CA LEU A 171 -17.08 1.60 -4.14
C LEU A 171 -18.14 1.23 -5.16
N ASP A 172 -19.39 1.22 -4.73
CA ASP A 172 -20.55 1.17 -5.62
C ASP A 172 -20.76 2.57 -6.20
N HIS A 173 -19.94 2.90 -7.19
CA HIS A 173 -19.91 4.20 -7.84
C HIS A 173 -20.39 4.06 -9.28
N GLU A 174 -21.51 4.69 -9.60
CA GLU A 174 -22.02 4.72 -10.97
C GLU A 174 -21.05 5.43 -11.93
N LEU A 175 -21.20 5.15 -13.23
CA LEU A 175 -20.42 5.79 -14.26
C LEU A 175 -20.71 7.30 -14.32
N GLN A 176 -19.69 8.11 -14.08
CA GLN A 176 -19.72 9.56 -14.20
C GLN A 176 -18.76 10.04 -15.28
N ILE A 177 -19.21 10.96 -16.14
CA ILE A 177 -18.39 11.55 -17.21
C ILE A 177 -18.38 13.05 -17.02
N ASP A 178 -17.25 13.59 -16.59
CA ASP A 178 -17.00 15.02 -16.60
C ASP A 178 -16.48 15.43 -17.98
N LYS A 179 -17.35 16.07 -18.77
CA LYS A 179 -17.04 16.54 -20.13
C LYS A 179 -16.05 17.71 -20.14
N GLN A 180 -15.97 18.51 -19.07
CA GLN A 180 -15.05 19.64 -19.01
C GLN A 180 -13.63 19.13 -18.90
N THR A 181 -13.43 18.15 -18.00
CA THR A 181 -12.13 17.55 -17.80
C THR A 181 -11.89 16.32 -18.69
N ASN A 182 -12.86 15.81 -19.44
CA ASN A 182 -12.74 14.51 -20.12
C ASN A 182 -12.32 13.37 -19.15
N THR A 183 -12.87 13.41 -17.94
CA THR A 183 -12.60 12.43 -16.88
C THR A 183 -13.79 11.49 -16.76
N ILE A 184 -13.51 10.19 -16.75
CA ILE A 184 -14.50 9.13 -16.59
C ILE A 184 -14.24 8.47 -15.24
N SER A 185 -15.22 8.52 -14.34
CA SER A 185 -15.15 7.89 -13.01
C SER A 185 -16.15 6.74 -12.92
N PHE A 186 -15.77 5.62 -12.31
CA PHE A 186 -16.67 4.46 -12.10
C PHE A 186 -16.17 3.55 -10.96
N GLY A 187 -17.08 2.74 -10.43
CA GLY A 187 -16.87 1.87 -9.26
C GLY A 187 -16.75 0.38 -9.60
N GLY A 188 -16.73 -0.45 -8.55
CA GLY A 188 -16.59 -1.90 -8.61
C GLY A 188 -17.83 -2.68 -9.06
N ASN A 189 -18.97 -2.01 -9.17
CA ASN A 189 -20.25 -2.57 -9.63
C ASN A 189 -20.41 -2.59 -11.15
N MET A 190 -19.41 -2.10 -11.90
CA MET A 190 -19.44 -2.11 -13.36
C MET A 190 -19.34 -3.53 -13.92
N GLU A 191 -19.98 -3.76 -15.08
CA GLU A 191 -19.87 -5.03 -15.79
C GLU A 191 -18.42 -5.38 -16.15
N GLY A 192 -18.07 -6.65 -16.05
CA GLY A 192 -16.71 -7.13 -16.27
C GLY A 192 -16.17 -6.80 -17.67
N ASP A 193 -17.00 -6.87 -18.70
CA ASP A 193 -16.59 -6.56 -20.08
C ASP A 193 -16.36 -5.06 -20.30
N PHE A 194 -17.17 -4.21 -19.66
CA PHE A 194 -16.94 -2.76 -19.64
C PHE A 194 -15.58 -2.44 -19.00
N LEU A 195 -15.32 -3.01 -17.82
CA LEU A 195 -14.08 -2.80 -17.09
C LEU A 195 -12.87 -3.28 -17.91
N LYS A 196 -12.93 -4.50 -18.46
CA LYS A 196 -11.90 -5.05 -19.35
C LYS A 196 -11.62 -4.10 -20.51
N LYS A 197 -12.67 -3.69 -21.23
CA LYS A 197 -12.54 -2.77 -22.38
C LYS A 197 -11.87 -1.46 -21.98
N LYS A 198 -12.28 -0.84 -20.86
CA LYS A 198 -11.69 0.43 -20.39
C LYS A 198 -10.25 0.28 -19.94
N MET A 199 -9.90 -0.80 -19.24
CA MET A 199 -8.54 -1.03 -18.73
C MET A 199 -7.54 -1.40 -19.83
N THR A 200 -7.99 -2.14 -20.85
CA THR A 200 -7.17 -2.49 -22.03
C THR A 200 -7.08 -1.37 -23.06
N GLY A 201 -8.02 -0.43 -23.03
CA GLY A 201 -8.00 0.76 -23.88
C GLY A 201 -6.87 1.71 -23.49
N HIS A 202 -6.26 2.36 -24.46
CA HIS A 202 -5.22 3.36 -24.20
C HIS A 202 -5.82 4.56 -23.46
N SER A 203 -5.41 4.77 -22.21
CA SER A 203 -5.68 5.98 -21.43
C SER A 203 -4.40 6.81 -21.28
N ASP A 204 -4.54 8.13 -21.10
CA ASP A 204 -3.37 8.97 -20.81
C ASP A 204 -3.06 8.99 -19.30
N PHE A 205 -4.09 8.78 -18.48
CA PHE A 205 -4.01 8.73 -17.02
C PHE A 205 -5.04 7.73 -16.49
N LEU A 206 -4.60 6.88 -15.58
CA LEU A 206 -5.48 5.98 -14.85
C LEU A 206 -5.19 6.10 -13.35
N LEU A 207 -6.21 6.48 -12.60
CA LEU A 207 -6.25 6.38 -11.16
C LEU A 207 -7.02 5.12 -10.77
N ILE A 208 -6.40 4.25 -10.00
CA ILE A 208 -7.06 3.16 -9.28
C ILE A 208 -6.90 3.46 -7.80
N ALA A 209 -8.01 3.70 -7.10
CA ALA A 209 -8.00 4.08 -5.69
C ALA A 209 -8.88 3.17 -4.85
N LYS A 210 -8.55 3.03 -3.55
CA LYS A 210 -9.30 2.18 -2.59
C LYS A 210 -9.31 0.69 -2.92
N SER A 211 -8.43 0.20 -3.78
CA SER A 211 -8.20 -1.24 -3.85
C SER A 211 -7.58 -1.71 -2.53
N HIS A 212 -7.99 -2.87 -2.02
CA HIS A 212 -7.24 -3.57 -0.99
C HIS A 212 -6.21 -4.48 -1.64
N SER A 213 -4.98 -4.42 -1.15
CA SER A 213 -3.87 -5.20 -1.64
C SER A 213 -2.89 -5.54 -0.52
N ASP A 214 -2.19 -6.64 -0.70
CA ASP A 214 -1.03 -7.09 0.07
C ASP A 214 0.25 -7.09 -0.78
N GLY A 215 0.18 -6.55 -2.01
CA GLY A 215 1.25 -6.55 -3.01
C GLY A 215 1.31 -7.79 -3.90
N MET A 216 0.64 -8.88 -3.52
CA MET A 216 0.52 -10.11 -4.31
C MET A 216 -0.68 -10.06 -5.24
N ASP A 217 -1.82 -9.66 -4.70
CA ASP A 217 -3.04 -9.42 -5.45
C ASP A 217 -3.72 -8.12 -4.99
N ALA A 218 -4.69 -7.66 -5.78
CA ALA A 218 -5.47 -6.49 -5.43
C ALA A 218 -6.94 -6.65 -5.85
N ILE A 219 -7.86 -6.11 -5.03
CA ILE A 219 -9.28 -6.06 -5.38
C ILE A 219 -9.46 -5.20 -6.64
N PHE A 220 -10.08 -5.80 -7.67
CA PHE A 220 -10.26 -5.19 -8.98
C PHE A 220 -11.66 -5.50 -9.53
N SER A 221 -12.69 -5.33 -8.68
CA SER A 221 -14.06 -5.82 -8.87
C SER A 221 -14.65 -5.54 -10.26
N PRO A 222 -15.21 -6.55 -10.94
CA PRO A 222 -15.53 -7.90 -10.43
C PRO A 222 -14.35 -8.89 -10.49
N PHE A 223 -13.14 -8.43 -10.81
CA PHE A 223 -11.94 -9.26 -10.93
C PHE A 223 -11.01 -9.15 -9.71
N VAL A 224 -9.95 -9.96 -9.75
CA VAL A 224 -8.79 -9.86 -8.89
C VAL A 224 -7.58 -9.55 -9.77
N MET A 225 -6.90 -8.44 -9.52
CA MET A 225 -5.66 -8.14 -10.23
C MET A 225 -4.53 -8.98 -9.64
N CYS A 226 -3.92 -9.85 -10.46
CA CYS A 226 -2.93 -10.83 -10.02
C CYS A 226 -1.99 -11.21 -11.18
N SER A 227 -0.69 -11.41 -10.89
CA SER A 227 0.33 -11.82 -11.88
C SER A 227 0.53 -13.34 -11.98
N LEU A 228 -0.27 -14.13 -11.26
CA LEU A 228 -0.06 -15.56 -11.14
C LEU A 228 -0.08 -16.28 -12.49
N GLU A 229 -0.99 -15.93 -13.40
CA GLU A 229 -1.09 -16.55 -14.74
C GLU A 229 0.22 -16.45 -15.54
N ARG A 230 0.93 -15.31 -15.47
CA ARG A 230 2.25 -15.14 -16.09
C ARG A 230 3.30 -15.96 -15.37
N ASN A 231 3.26 -15.95 -14.03
CA ASN A 231 4.29 -16.56 -13.22
C ASN A 231 4.21 -18.11 -13.20
N LEU A 232 3.05 -18.71 -13.46
CA LEU A 232 2.94 -20.17 -13.65
C LEU A 232 3.81 -20.66 -14.80
N LYS A 233 3.91 -19.91 -15.90
CA LYS A 233 4.81 -20.23 -17.02
C LYS A 233 6.29 -20.17 -16.62
N LEU A 234 6.62 -19.42 -15.57
CA LEU A 234 7.99 -19.38 -15.03
C LEU A 234 8.29 -20.60 -14.16
N LEU A 235 7.29 -21.15 -13.46
CA LEU A 235 7.44 -22.36 -12.64
C LEU A 235 7.74 -23.62 -13.44
N GLU A 236 7.18 -23.73 -14.66
CA GLU A 236 7.47 -24.83 -15.58
C GLU A 236 8.98 -24.92 -15.92
N ASN A 237 9.74 -23.83 -15.72
CA ASN A 237 11.10 -23.68 -16.20
C ASN A 237 12.22 -23.75 -15.14
N LYS A 238 11.92 -23.86 -13.83
CA LYS A 238 12.85 -24.26 -12.72
C LYS A 238 12.25 -23.95 -11.33
N LYS A 239 12.60 -24.79 -10.34
CA LYS A 239 12.50 -24.45 -8.90
C LYS A 239 13.41 -23.24 -8.61
N THR A 240 12.93 -22.28 -7.81
CA THR A 240 13.67 -21.64 -6.68
C THR A 240 13.02 -20.32 -6.27
N GLY A 241 12.66 -20.22 -5.00
CA GLY A 241 12.11 -19.03 -4.33
C GLY A 241 11.01 -19.42 -3.34
N ASN A 242 10.75 -18.58 -2.35
CA ASN A 242 9.61 -18.76 -1.46
C ASN A 242 8.32 -18.59 -2.29
N LEU A 243 7.53 -19.67 -2.39
CA LEU A 243 6.26 -19.67 -3.10
C LEU A 243 5.23 -18.84 -2.31
N PRO A 244 4.33 -18.12 -3.00
CA PRO A 244 3.21 -17.50 -2.32
C PRO A 244 2.27 -18.58 -1.77
N GLY A 245 1.55 -18.27 -0.69
CA GLY A 245 0.68 -19.22 0.02
C GLY A 245 -0.34 -19.89 -0.89
N CYS A 246 -0.86 -19.20 -1.91
CA CYS A 246 -1.82 -19.79 -2.84
C CYS A 246 -1.24 -20.97 -3.65
N LEU A 247 0.02 -20.89 -4.06
CA LEU A 247 0.72 -21.97 -4.77
C LEU A 247 1.18 -23.07 -3.81
N ALA A 248 1.56 -22.72 -2.58
CA ALA A 248 1.96 -23.68 -1.57
C ALA A 248 0.78 -24.55 -1.10
N ASN A 249 -0.42 -23.96 -1.02
CA ASN A 249 -1.62 -24.60 -0.47
C ASN A 249 -2.64 -25.04 -1.53
N ASP A 250 -2.35 -24.82 -2.82
CA ASP A 250 -3.26 -25.07 -3.94
C ASP A 250 -4.65 -24.41 -3.79
N TYR A 251 -4.69 -23.21 -3.18
CA TYR A 251 -5.93 -22.52 -2.83
C TYR A 251 -5.83 -21.01 -3.04
N CYS A 252 -6.80 -20.42 -3.75
CA CYS A 252 -6.88 -18.98 -3.94
C CYS A 252 -7.66 -18.32 -2.79
N HIS A 253 -6.96 -17.73 -1.83
CA HIS A 253 -7.58 -17.07 -0.68
C HIS A 253 -8.49 -15.88 -1.05
N ARG A 254 -8.19 -15.16 -2.15
CA ARG A 254 -9.00 -14.01 -2.58
C ARG A 254 -10.34 -14.42 -3.18
N LEU A 255 -10.35 -15.48 -4.00
CA LEU A 255 -11.57 -16.01 -4.62
C LEU A 255 -12.25 -17.10 -3.79
N GLN A 256 -11.60 -17.54 -2.69
CA GLN A 256 -12.08 -18.58 -1.79
C GLN A 256 -12.42 -19.91 -2.49
N GLN A 257 -11.54 -20.33 -3.40
CA GLN A 257 -11.72 -21.56 -4.17
C GLN A 257 -10.38 -22.23 -4.50
N PRO A 258 -10.35 -23.52 -4.90
CA PRO A 258 -9.14 -24.19 -5.37
C PRO A 258 -8.41 -23.40 -6.46
N LEU A 259 -7.08 -23.48 -6.48
CA LEU A 259 -6.28 -22.64 -7.37
C LEU A 259 -6.55 -22.92 -8.85
N ALA A 260 -6.71 -24.18 -9.24
CA ALA A 260 -7.08 -24.56 -10.60
C ALA A 260 -8.40 -23.89 -11.05
N GLU A 261 -9.43 -23.94 -10.20
CA GLU A 261 -10.72 -23.28 -10.47
C GLU A 261 -10.57 -21.76 -10.57
N ALA A 262 -9.71 -21.15 -9.73
CA ALA A 262 -9.42 -19.72 -9.80
C ALA A 262 -8.81 -19.30 -11.15
N LEU A 263 -7.87 -20.09 -11.66
CA LEU A 263 -7.24 -19.86 -12.96
C LEU A 263 -8.25 -20.00 -14.11
N ASP A 264 -9.14 -20.99 -14.04
CA ASP A 264 -10.14 -21.24 -15.09
C ASP A 264 -11.36 -20.31 -15.02
N SER A 265 -11.58 -19.63 -13.88
CA SER A 265 -12.78 -18.81 -13.63
C SER A 265 -12.92 -17.57 -14.53
N GLY A 266 -11.83 -17.13 -15.17
CA GLY A 266 -11.78 -15.84 -15.89
C GLY A 266 -11.94 -14.61 -14.98
N LYS A 267 -11.88 -14.79 -13.65
CA LYS A 267 -11.98 -13.73 -12.63
C LYS A 267 -10.62 -13.10 -12.29
N LEU A 268 -9.52 -13.67 -12.78
CA LEU A 268 -8.19 -13.07 -12.64
C LEU A 268 -7.96 -12.06 -13.77
N PHE A 269 -7.43 -10.89 -13.42
CA PHE A 269 -7.09 -9.84 -14.35
C PHE A 269 -5.58 -9.61 -14.33
N SER A 270 -4.89 -9.96 -15.41
CA SER A 270 -3.45 -9.74 -15.52
C SER A 270 -3.11 -8.24 -15.56
N PRO A 271 -2.23 -7.75 -14.67
CA PRO A 271 -1.77 -6.35 -14.66
C PRO A 271 -1.14 -5.90 -15.99
N SER A 272 -0.52 -6.80 -16.75
CA SER A 272 0.06 -6.48 -18.08
C SER A 272 -0.98 -6.03 -19.11
N ARG A 273 -2.28 -6.19 -18.83
CA ARG A 273 -3.38 -5.76 -19.71
C ARG A 273 -3.76 -4.30 -19.50
N ILE A 274 -3.28 -3.65 -18.43
CA ILE A 274 -3.54 -2.23 -18.16
C ILE A 274 -2.77 -1.39 -19.17
N ASN A 275 -3.45 -0.43 -19.79
CA ASN A 275 -2.87 0.40 -20.83
C ASN A 275 -3.03 1.89 -20.51
N THR A 276 -1.99 2.46 -19.90
CA THR A 276 -2.01 3.86 -19.48
C THR A 276 -0.60 4.42 -19.40
N LYS A 277 -0.38 5.69 -19.74
CA LYS A 277 0.97 6.30 -19.61
C LYS A 277 1.37 6.54 -18.16
N LEU A 278 0.44 7.01 -17.34
CA LEU A 278 0.63 7.25 -15.92
C LEU A 278 -0.43 6.48 -15.15
N LEU A 279 0.02 5.53 -14.35
CA LEU A 279 -0.82 4.77 -13.43
C LEU A 279 -0.63 5.30 -12.01
N LEU A 280 -1.65 5.92 -11.44
CA LEU A 280 -1.72 6.19 -10.00
C LEU A 280 -2.47 5.04 -9.34
N PHE A 281 -1.73 4.11 -8.75
CA PHE A 281 -2.29 2.97 -8.04
C PHE A 281 -2.22 3.17 -6.52
N ASN A 282 -3.31 3.68 -5.97
CA ASN A 282 -3.44 3.99 -4.56
C ASN A 282 -4.08 2.80 -3.80
N THR A 283 -3.22 1.92 -3.28
CA THR A 283 -3.58 0.73 -2.50
C THR A 283 -2.57 0.49 -1.37
N CYS A 284 -2.85 -0.42 -0.43
CA CYS A 284 -1.87 -0.88 0.56
C CYS A 284 -0.82 -1.77 -0.11
N THR A 285 0.47 -1.56 0.18
CA THR A 285 1.56 -2.41 -0.35
C THR A 285 1.45 -2.56 -1.87
N GLY A 286 1.35 -1.43 -2.56
CA GLY A 286 1.25 -1.37 -4.02
C GLY A 286 2.43 -1.99 -4.79
N ILE A 287 3.57 -2.13 -4.11
CA ILE A 287 4.73 -2.90 -4.55
C ILE A 287 5.25 -3.75 -3.39
N LEU A 288 5.62 -4.99 -3.67
CA LEU A 288 6.37 -5.84 -2.75
C LEU A 288 7.84 -5.45 -2.81
N ILE A 289 8.34 -4.84 -1.74
CA ILE A 289 9.76 -4.57 -1.52
C ILE A 289 10.36 -5.66 -0.63
N GLY A 290 11.66 -5.94 -0.81
CA GLY A 290 12.38 -7.11 -0.29
C GLY A 290 11.78 -7.76 0.96
N SER A 291 10.94 -8.79 0.74
CA SER A 291 10.35 -9.57 1.81
C SER A 291 11.12 -10.88 1.98
N PRO A 292 11.50 -11.26 3.21
CA PRO A 292 12.11 -12.57 3.44
C PRO A 292 11.10 -13.71 3.21
N THR A 293 9.79 -13.44 3.25
CA THR A 293 8.75 -14.47 3.18
C THR A 293 8.26 -14.75 1.77
N ILE A 294 8.27 -13.76 0.88
CA ILE A 294 7.75 -13.89 -0.49
C ILE A 294 8.70 -13.19 -1.45
N ASP A 295 9.11 -13.90 -2.50
CA ASP A 295 9.93 -13.33 -3.57
C ASP A 295 9.13 -12.22 -4.29
N PRO A 296 9.64 -10.97 -4.36
CA PRO A 296 8.96 -9.84 -5.01
C PRO A 296 8.53 -10.08 -6.45
N LYS A 297 9.13 -11.05 -7.16
CA LYS A 297 8.71 -11.43 -8.53
C LYS A 297 7.25 -11.90 -8.59
N TRP A 298 6.71 -12.37 -7.48
CA TRP A 298 5.33 -12.80 -7.40
C TRP A 298 4.34 -11.65 -7.27
N GLY A 299 4.79 -10.44 -6.92
CA GLY A 299 3.92 -9.28 -6.83
C GLY A 299 3.40 -8.82 -8.19
N TYR A 300 2.17 -8.34 -8.24
CA TYR A 300 1.61 -7.80 -9.49
C TYR A 300 2.36 -6.55 -9.97
N ALA A 301 3.00 -5.81 -9.05
CA ALA A 301 3.69 -4.57 -9.37
C ALA A 301 4.80 -4.78 -10.39
N GLN A 302 5.45 -5.95 -10.38
CA GLN A 302 6.48 -6.27 -11.37
C GLN A 302 5.91 -6.30 -12.79
N GLU A 303 4.71 -6.85 -12.99
CA GLU A 303 4.04 -6.80 -14.29
C GLU A 303 3.69 -5.38 -14.70
N LEU A 304 3.23 -4.54 -13.77
CA LEU A 304 2.94 -3.14 -14.03
C LEU A 304 4.20 -2.36 -14.43
N LEU A 305 5.32 -2.59 -13.72
CA LEU A 305 6.60 -1.98 -14.01
C LEU A 305 7.17 -2.47 -15.34
N ASP A 306 6.97 -3.75 -15.66
CA ASP A 306 7.39 -4.38 -16.91
C ASP A 306 6.59 -3.90 -18.12
N ASN A 307 5.35 -3.48 -17.92
CA ASN A 307 4.44 -3.05 -18.98
C ASN A 307 4.99 -1.81 -19.73
N PRO A 308 5.25 -1.91 -21.06
CA PRO A 308 5.80 -0.81 -21.85
C PRO A 308 4.82 0.34 -22.08
N ASP A 309 3.51 0.12 -21.90
CA ASP A 309 2.52 1.19 -22.02
C ASP A 309 2.48 2.06 -20.75
N ILE A 310 2.87 1.50 -19.59
CA ILE A 310 2.99 2.20 -18.31
C ILE A 310 4.36 2.88 -18.20
N HIS A 311 4.40 4.17 -18.49
CA HIS A 311 5.62 4.97 -18.39
C HIS A 311 5.94 5.33 -16.96
N THR A 312 4.95 5.66 -16.14
CA THR A 312 5.18 5.93 -14.73
C THR A 312 4.09 5.29 -13.88
N LEU A 313 4.51 4.59 -12.83
CA LEU A 313 3.64 4.03 -11.80
C LEU A 313 3.82 4.85 -10.53
N VAL A 314 2.74 5.31 -9.92
CA VAL A 314 2.74 5.91 -8.60
C VAL A 314 1.99 4.98 -7.66
N THR A 315 2.68 4.45 -6.66
CA THR A 315 2.07 3.47 -5.75
C THR A 315 2.72 3.47 -4.38
N SER A 316 2.18 2.72 -3.44
CA SER A 316 2.72 2.61 -2.07
C SER A 316 3.66 1.40 -1.95
N TRP A 317 4.59 1.43 -1.00
CA TRP A 317 5.46 0.30 -0.66
C TRP A 317 5.15 -0.31 0.72
N LYS A 318 4.11 0.19 1.37
CA LYS A 318 3.69 -0.16 2.74
C LYS A 318 2.18 -0.04 2.85
N ILE A 319 1.65 -0.48 3.98
CA ILE A 319 0.24 -0.23 4.31
C ILE A 319 0.01 1.28 4.41
N ILE A 320 -0.93 1.77 3.61
CA ILE A 320 -1.39 3.16 3.63
C ILE A 320 -2.88 3.16 3.96
N THR A 321 -3.35 4.15 4.71
CA THR A 321 -4.74 4.57 4.53
C THR A 321 -4.76 5.56 3.39
N SER A 322 -5.88 5.76 2.71
CA SER A 322 -6.02 6.78 1.65
C SER A 322 -7.13 7.77 2.02
N ASP A 323 -6.80 9.08 2.04
CA ASP A 323 -7.75 10.17 2.19
C ASP A 323 -8.29 10.51 0.81
N LEU A 324 -9.51 10.06 0.54
CA LEU A 324 -10.16 10.31 -0.75
C LEU A 324 -10.45 11.78 -0.99
N GLU A 325 -10.58 12.59 0.06
CA GLU A 325 -10.83 14.02 -0.11
C GLU A 325 -9.57 14.74 -0.60
N LYS A 326 -8.39 14.25 -0.20
CA LYS A 326 -7.09 14.81 -0.60
C LYS A 326 -6.54 14.21 -1.88
N LEU A 327 -6.88 12.95 -2.20
CA LEU A 327 -6.37 12.26 -3.38
C LEU A 327 -6.54 13.06 -4.70
N PRO A 328 -7.65 13.79 -4.94
CA PRO A 328 -7.81 14.65 -6.11
C PRO A 328 -6.76 15.78 -6.24
N SER A 329 -6.06 16.16 -5.17
CA SER A 329 -5.03 17.21 -5.26
C SER A 329 -3.87 16.83 -6.18
N LEU A 330 -3.57 15.53 -6.30
CA LEU A 330 -2.52 15.01 -7.16
C LEU A 330 -2.85 15.17 -8.66
N PRO A 331 -3.98 14.64 -9.19
CA PRO A 331 -4.38 14.89 -10.57
C PRO A 331 -4.62 16.38 -10.86
N LEU A 332 -5.19 17.15 -9.91
CA LEU A 332 -5.33 18.61 -10.07
C LEU A 332 -3.97 19.31 -10.19
N GLY A 333 -2.97 18.89 -9.40
CA GLY A 333 -1.60 19.39 -9.51
C GLY A 333 -1.01 19.14 -10.90
N LEU A 334 -1.20 17.94 -11.45
CA LEU A 334 -0.77 17.58 -12.81
C LEU A 334 -1.49 18.41 -13.89
N GLN A 335 -2.80 18.61 -13.74
CA GLN A 335 -3.60 19.44 -14.66
C GLN A 335 -3.12 20.89 -14.67
N SER A 336 -2.74 21.42 -13.51
CA SER A 336 -2.14 22.76 -13.39
C SER A 336 -0.70 22.88 -13.95
N GLY A 337 -0.19 21.83 -14.61
CA GLY A 337 1.11 21.82 -15.26
C GLY A 337 2.30 21.55 -14.32
N LYS A 338 2.06 21.19 -13.05
CA LYS A 338 3.13 20.74 -12.15
C LYS A 338 3.73 19.44 -12.68
N THR A 339 5.01 19.23 -12.35
CA THR A 339 5.63 17.92 -12.54
C THR A 339 5.02 16.93 -11.54
N LEU A 340 5.03 15.65 -11.89
CA LEU A 340 4.58 14.59 -10.99
C LEU A 340 5.30 14.61 -9.64
N GLY A 341 6.62 14.79 -9.62
CA GLY A 341 7.43 14.86 -8.41
C GLY A 341 7.00 16.00 -7.48
N LYS A 342 6.65 17.17 -8.03
CA LYS A 342 6.15 18.30 -7.21
C LYS A 342 4.75 18.05 -6.69
N ALA A 343 3.85 17.59 -7.56
CA ALA A 343 2.47 17.30 -7.17
C ALA A 343 2.41 16.19 -6.10
N LEU A 344 3.27 15.17 -6.22
CA LEU A 344 3.35 14.10 -5.23
C LEU A 344 4.00 14.54 -3.93
N ALA A 345 5.06 15.37 -3.96
CA ALA A 345 5.64 15.92 -2.74
C ALA A 345 4.63 16.78 -1.97
N GLU A 346 3.85 17.61 -2.65
CA GLU A 346 2.77 18.39 -2.02
C GLU A 346 1.68 17.49 -1.46
N TYR A 347 1.25 16.47 -2.21
CA TYR A 347 0.31 15.47 -1.72
C TYR A 347 0.87 14.81 -0.45
N ASN A 348 2.05 14.18 -0.51
CA ASN A 348 2.71 13.53 0.61
C ASN A 348 2.92 14.49 1.81
N LYS A 349 3.13 15.80 1.59
CA LYS A 349 3.25 16.81 2.67
C LYS A 349 1.92 17.15 3.34
N THR A 350 0.86 17.40 2.58
CA THR A 350 -0.50 17.69 3.13
C THR A 350 -1.12 16.49 3.84
N THR A 351 -0.52 15.34 3.60
CA THR A 351 -0.92 14.06 4.10
C THR A 351 0.07 13.56 5.19
N ALA A 352 1.25 14.19 5.33
CA ALA A 352 2.39 13.79 6.17
C ALA A 352 2.14 13.37 7.64
N PRO A 353 1.20 13.95 8.43
CA PRO A 353 0.92 13.39 9.75
C PRO A 353 0.20 12.04 9.69
N VAL A 354 -0.20 11.55 8.52
CA VAL A 354 -1.04 10.36 8.35
C VAL A 354 -0.41 9.54 7.23
N ARG A 355 -0.05 8.27 7.46
CA ARG A 355 -0.16 7.09 6.56
C ARG A 355 0.02 7.15 5.01
N TYR A 356 0.39 8.25 4.35
CA TYR A 356 0.27 8.41 2.89
C TYR A 356 1.67 8.46 2.26
N GLY A 357 2.29 7.30 2.08
CA GLY A 357 3.55 7.18 1.34
C GLY A 357 3.28 6.66 -0.05
N LEU A 358 3.18 7.56 -1.03
CA LEU A 358 3.21 7.21 -2.45
C LEU A 358 4.61 7.49 -3.00
N ALA A 359 5.11 6.56 -3.79
CA ALA A 359 6.40 6.62 -4.48
C ALA A 359 6.20 6.64 -5.99
N ILE A 360 7.18 7.18 -6.71
CA ILE A 360 7.19 7.27 -8.17
C ILE A 360 8.14 6.19 -8.70
N PHE A 361 7.62 5.29 -9.50
CA PHE A 361 8.40 4.34 -10.29
C PHE A 361 8.35 4.76 -11.76
N GLY A 362 9.34 5.56 -12.17
CA GLY A 362 9.39 6.23 -13.47
C GLY A 362 10.00 7.63 -13.37
N GLU A 363 9.56 8.51 -14.27
CA GLU A 363 10.11 9.87 -14.41
C GLU A 363 9.26 10.90 -13.63
N PRO A 364 9.80 11.55 -12.58
CA PRO A 364 9.05 12.50 -11.76
C PRO A 364 8.85 13.86 -12.45
N ASN A 365 9.60 14.20 -13.50
CA ASN A 365 9.38 15.42 -14.28
C ASN A 365 8.31 15.27 -15.37
N LEU A 366 7.60 14.14 -15.42
CA LEU A 366 6.44 13.98 -16.28
C LEU A 366 5.43 15.10 -16.00
N ARG A 367 4.91 15.70 -17.07
CA ARG A 367 3.91 16.78 -17.06
C ARG A 367 2.75 16.43 -17.97
N TYR A 368 1.59 17.00 -17.67
CA TYR A 368 0.48 17.07 -18.61
C TYR A 368 0.45 18.46 -19.23
N VAL A 369 0.29 18.53 -20.55
CA VAL A 369 0.00 19.78 -21.23
C VAL A 369 -1.51 19.85 -21.40
N GLU A 370 -2.11 20.82 -20.72
CA GLU A 370 -3.54 21.04 -20.78
C GLU A 370 -3.96 21.50 -22.19
N ARG A 371 -5.15 21.08 -22.61
CA ARG A 371 -5.87 21.75 -23.70
C ARG A 371 -6.42 23.02 -23.07
N ALA A 372 -6.04 24.22 -23.56
CA ALA A 372 -6.43 25.50 -22.96
C ALA A 372 -7.88 25.50 -22.48
N MET A 373 -8.08 25.35 -21.16
CA MET A 373 -9.40 25.36 -20.55
C MET A 373 -9.74 26.80 -20.17
N THR A 374 -10.93 27.26 -20.56
CA THR A 374 -11.51 28.52 -20.09
C THR A 374 -11.78 28.41 -18.59
N GLU A 375 -11.22 29.35 -17.82
CA GLU A 375 -11.32 29.42 -16.36
C GLU A 375 -12.78 29.30 -15.88
N THR A 376 -13.03 28.41 -14.91
CA THR A 376 -14.33 28.27 -14.25
C THR A 376 -14.18 28.42 -12.73
N THR A 377 -15.19 29.07 -12.14
CA THR A 377 -15.25 29.59 -10.77
C THR A 377 -15.38 28.52 -9.69
N LYS A 378 -14.69 28.72 -8.56
CA LYS A 378 -14.67 27.81 -7.40
C LYS A 378 -15.98 27.83 -6.59
N PRO A 379 -16.48 26.67 -6.11
CA PRO A 379 -17.54 26.61 -5.11
C PRO A 379 -16.99 26.63 -3.67
N ALA A 380 -17.76 27.22 -2.74
CA ALA A 380 -17.41 27.35 -1.33
C ALA A 380 -17.97 26.18 -0.47
N PRO A 381 -17.25 25.69 0.55
CA PRO A 381 -17.71 24.60 1.41
C PRO A 381 -18.62 25.11 2.54
N LYS A 382 -19.68 24.35 2.84
CA LYS A 382 -20.56 24.57 4.01
C LYS A 382 -20.20 23.61 5.15
N LYS A 383 -20.06 24.14 6.36
CA LYS A 383 -19.92 23.38 7.61
C LYS A 383 -21.24 23.38 8.39
N GLN A 384 -21.66 22.23 8.89
CA GLN A 384 -22.68 22.10 9.92
C GLN A 384 -22.03 21.59 11.20
N SER A 385 -22.48 22.12 12.34
CA SER A 385 -22.06 21.72 13.68
C SER A 385 -23.28 21.30 14.49
N ALA A 386 -23.10 20.30 15.36
CA ALA A 386 -24.06 19.93 16.40
C ALA A 386 -23.34 19.82 17.75
N LYS A 387 -24.06 20.19 18.83
CA LYS A 387 -23.63 20.15 20.24
C LYS A 387 -24.32 19.00 21.01
N PRO A 388 -23.80 18.57 22.17
CA PRO A 388 -23.96 17.21 22.67
C PRO A 388 -24.91 17.07 23.87
N LEU A 389 -25.57 15.90 23.95
CA LEU A 389 -26.19 15.29 25.13
C LEU A 389 -25.35 14.06 25.52
N ALA A 390 -24.10 14.25 26.00
CA ALA A 390 -23.05 13.26 25.71
C ALA A 390 -22.17 12.75 26.86
N ALA A 391 -22.60 12.72 28.11
CA ALA A 391 -21.77 12.10 29.16
C ALA A 391 -22.04 10.59 29.35
N ALA A 392 -23.30 10.13 29.36
CA ALA A 392 -23.63 8.72 29.60
C ALA A 392 -23.67 7.85 28.32
N ILE A 393 -24.02 8.42 27.16
CA ILE A 393 -24.00 7.74 25.85
C ILE A 393 -22.55 7.61 25.31
N SER A 394 -21.64 8.43 25.82
CA SER A 394 -20.25 8.55 25.37
C SER A 394 -19.49 7.22 25.42
N GLU A 395 -19.70 6.42 26.45
CA GLU A 395 -18.88 5.23 26.67
C GLU A 395 -19.20 4.10 25.66
N LEU A 396 -20.48 3.94 25.31
CA LEU A 396 -20.93 2.98 24.28
C LEU A 396 -20.72 3.47 22.85
N THR A 397 -20.45 4.76 22.66
CA THR A 397 -20.32 5.38 21.34
C THR A 397 -19.20 4.72 20.53
N PHE A 398 -18.07 4.40 21.18
CA PHE A 398 -16.97 3.70 20.52
C PHE A 398 -17.39 2.34 19.94
N LEU A 399 -18.00 1.46 20.75
CA LEU A 399 -18.44 0.14 20.28
C LEU A 399 -19.54 0.27 19.22
N ASP A 400 -20.48 1.18 19.41
CA ASP A 400 -21.59 1.36 18.49
C ASP A 400 -21.11 1.69 17.07
N TYR A 401 -20.23 2.69 16.96
CA TYR A 401 -19.61 3.10 15.70
C TYR A 401 -18.65 2.04 15.14
N TYR A 402 -17.90 1.36 16.01
CA TYR A 402 -17.02 0.27 15.62
C TYR A 402 -17.82 -0.83 14.91
N PHE A 403 -18.92 -1.27 15.51
CA PHE A 403 -19.77 -2.30 14.93
C PHE A 403 -20.64 -1.82 13.76
N ASP A 404 -21.02 -0.54 13.69
CA ASP A 404 -21.66 0.01 12.47
C ASP A 404 -20.71 -0.07 11.27
N THR A 405 -19.44 0.27 11.49
CA THR A 405 -18.44 0.22 10.42
C THR A 405 -18.19 -1.21 9.96
N LEU A 406 -18.12 -2.16 10.90
CA LEU A 406 -18.01 -3.58 10.57
C LEU A 406 -19.26 -4.11 9.85
N LEU A 407 -20.45 -3.69 10.27
CA LEU A 407 -21.70 -4.10 9.63
C LEU A 407 -21.76 -3.66 8.15
N LEU A 408 -21.17 -2.51 7.82
CA LEU A 408 -21.04 -2.04 6.44
C LEU A 408 -20.02 -2.84 5.61
N GLN A 409 -19.09 -3.55 6.27
CA GLN A 409 -18.00 -4.30 5.64
C GLN A 409 -18.26 -5.81 5.57
N MET A 410 -19.09 -6.34 6.48
CA MET A 410 -19.36 -7.77 6.58
C MET A 410 -20.56 -8.19 5.75
N SER A 411 -20.47 -9.34 5.08
CA SER A 411 -21.62 -9.98 4.44
C SER A 411 -22.36 -10.90 5.41
N GLY A 412 -23.66 -11.12 5.20
CA GLY A 412 -24.52 -11.87 6.11
C GLY A 412 -24.10 -13.33 6.38
N ASN A 413 -23.26 -13.91 5.51
CA ASN A 413 -22.80 -15.29 5.62
C ASN A 413 -21.42 -15.41 6.31
N GLN A 414 -20.80 -14.32 6.74
CA GLN A 414 -19.49 -14.37 7.37
C GLN A 414 -19.57 -14.86 8.83
N PRO A 415 -18.56 -15.62 9.30
CA PRO A 415 -18.45 -16.00 10.70
C PRO A 415 -18.54 -14.78 11.62
N GLY A 416 -19.36 -14.88 12.68
CA GLY A 416 -19.55 -13.79 13.64
C GLY A 416 -20.60 -12.74 13.26
N PHE A 417 -21.18 -12.78 12.05
CA PHE A 417 -22.21 -11.80 11.64
C PHE A 417 -23.42 -11.78 12.59
N GLU A 418 -23.99 -12.94 12.93
CA GLU A 418 -25.12 -13.03 13.87
C GLU A 418 -24.76 -12.50 15.26
N LYS A 419 -23.54 -12.81 15.73
CA LYS A 419 -23.02 -12.33 17.02
C LYS A 419 -22.86 -10.81 17.02
N MET A 420 -22.39 -10.21 15.91
CA MET A 420 -22.35 -8.75 15.73
C MET A 420 -23.76 -8.13 15.82
N ILE A 421 -24.76 -8.74 15.18
CA ILE A 421 -26.15 -8.26 15.28
C ILE A 421 -26.65 -8.32 16.73
N GLN A 422 -26.32 -9.40 17.46
CA GLN A 422 -26.64 -9.50 18.90
C GLN A 422 -25.94 -8.41 19.71
N ILE A 423 -24.65 -8.17 19.48
CA ILE A 423 -23.89 -7.09 20.13
C ILE A 423 -24.55 -5.73 19.87
N LYS A 424 -24.95 -5.42 18.64
CA LYS A 424 -25.64 -4.17 18.31
C LYS A 424 -26.98 -4.01 19.04
N LYS A 425 -27.74 -5.10 19.18
CA LYS A 425 -28.98 -5.11 19.97
C LYS A 425 -28.71 -4.83 21.45
N THR A 426 -27.68 -5.46 22.03
CA THR A 426 -27.27 -5.23 23.43
C THR A 426 -26.78 -3.79 23.64
N ILE A 427 -26.00 -3.23 22.71
CA ILE A 427 -25.58 -1.81 22.77
C ILE A 427 -26.80 -0.89 22.75
N ALA A 428 -27.79 -1.14 21.89
CA ALA A 428 -29.01 -0.34 21.83
C ALA A 428 -29.83 -0.44 23.13
N SER A 429 -29.95 -1.64 23.70
CA SER A 429 -30.60 -1.90 25.00
C SER A 429 -29.93 -1.12 26.13
N LEU A 430 -28.60 -1.25 26.27
CA LEU A 430 -27.82 -0.51 27.28
C LEU A 430 -27.92 1.01 27.11
N LYS A 431 -27.94 1.53 25.87
CA LYS A 431 -28.16 2.96 25.61
C LYS A 431 -29.52 3.44 26.13
N LEU A 432 -30.58 2.66 25.95
CA LEU A 432 -31.91 2.97 26.47
C LEU A 432 -31.94 2.89 28.01
N GLY A 433 -31.27 1.88 28.58
CA GLY A 433 -31.09 1.74 30.02
C GLY A 433 -30.40 2.97 30.63
N PHE A 434 -29.28 3.40 30.06
CA PHE A 434 -28.51 4.58 30.53
C PHE A 434 -29.32 5.88 30.40
N LEU A 435 -30.07 6.05 29.32
CA LEU A 435 -30.99 7.18 29.16
C LEU A 435 -32.08 7.20 30.25
N SER A 436 -32.42 6.03 30.78
CA SER A 436 -33.40 5.83 31.86
C SER A 436 -32.77 5.81 33.25
N GLY A 437 -31.45 6.02 33.37
CA GLY A 437 -30.71 5.98 34.63
C GLY A 437 -30.47 4.56 35.19
N LEU A 438 -30.73 3.51 34.40
CA LEU A 438 -30.51 2.12 34.77
C LEU A 438 -29.17 1.63 34.21
N ARG A 439 -28.36 1.01 35.06
CA ARG A 439 -27.11 0.35 34.67
C ARG A 439 -27.18 -1.13 35.09
N ASP A 440 -27.24 -2.01 34.11
CA ASP A 440 -27.26 -3.46 34.31
C ASP A 440 -25.85 -4.03 34.10
N GLU A 441 -25.14 -4.32 35.20
CA GLU A 441 -23.79 -4.88 35.12
C GLU A 441 -23.74 -6.28 34.49
N ALA A 442 -24.83 -7.07 34.57
CA ALA A 442 -24.89 -8.38 33.93
C ALA A 442 -24.97 -8.24 32.40
N GLU A 443 -25.73 -7.26 31.91
CA GLU A 443 -25.79 -6.95 30.48
C GLU A 443 -24.46 -6.36 29.95
N ILE A 444 -23.75 -5.59 30.78
CA ILE A 444 -22.38 -5.10 30.46
C ILE A 444 -21.39 -6.27 30.37
N ASP A 445 -21.36 -7.17 31.35
CA ASP A 445 -20.49 -8.36 31.34
C ASP A 445 -20.80 -9.25 30.13
N TYR A 446 -22.09 -9.45 29.82
CA TYR A 446 -22.52 -10.16 28.62
C TYR A 446 -22.04 -9.49 27.33
N LEU A 447 -22.14 -8.15 27.24
CA LEU A 447 -21.63 -7.39 26.10
C LEU A 447 -20.11 -7.56 25.97
N GLN A 448 -19.35 -7.44 27.06
CA GLN A 448 -17.90 -7.56 27.02
C GLN A 448 -17.46 -8.96 26.54
N LYS A 449 -18.05 -10.01 27.10
CA LYS A 449 -17.81 -11.40 26.65
C LYS A 449 -18.19 -11.58 25.19
N SER A 450 -19.34 -11.04 24.79
CA SER A 450 -19.80 -11.13 23.40
C SER A 450 -18.87 -10.42 22.43
N VAL A 451 -18.30 -9.27 22.80
CA VAL A 451 -17.29 -8.55 22.00
C VAL A 451 -16.02 -9.38 21.89
N LEU A 452 -15.53 -9.98 22.99
CA LEU A 452 -14.34 -10.84 22.96
C LEU A 452 -14.55 -12.09 22.11
N ASP A 453 -15.71 -12.75 22.24
CA ASP A 453 -16.10 -13.88 21.40
C ASP A 453 -16.15 -13.49 19.92
N PHE A 454 -16.73 -12.33 19.62
CA PHE A 454 -16.80 -11.83 18.24
C PHE A 454 -15.41 -11.55 17.68
N LEU A 455 -14.55 -10.85 18.44
CA LEU A 455 -13.18 -10.55 18.03
C LEU A 455 -12.41 -11.85 17.79
N TYR A 456 -12.62 -12.88 18.62
CA TYR A 456 -12.06 -14.20 18.40
C TYR A 456 -12.59 -14.86 17.12
N ALA A 457 -13.91 -14.94 16.96
CA ALA A 457 -14.54 -15.58 15.80
C ALA A 457 -14.20 -14.91 14.46
N THR A 458 -13.85 -13.62 14.49
CA THR A 458 -13.45 -12.83 13.31
C THR A 458 -11.94 -12.67 13.17
N SER A 459 -11.17 -13.11 14.16
CA SER A 459 -9.71 -13.08 14.12
C SER A 459 -9.16 -14.21 13.25
N ALA A 460 -8.25 -13.84 12.35
CA ALA A 460 -7.35 -14.74 11.65
C ALA A 460 -5.92 -14.30 11.99
N PRO A 461 -4.90 -15.14 11.76
CA PRO A 461 -3.49 -14.76 11.92
C PRO A 461 -3.13 -13.45 11.20
N THR A 462 -3.87 -13.10 10.14
CA THR A 462 -3.70 -11.91 9.31
C THR A 462 -4.93 -11.00 9.30
N ALA A 463 -6.01 -11.32 10.03
CA ALA A 463 -7.25 -10.53 9.97
C ALA A 463 -7.04 -9.10 10.46
N PRO A 464 -7.80 -8.14 9.91
CA PRO A 464 -7.73 -6.74 10.31
C PRO A 464 -8.17 -6.60 11.76
N LEU A 465 -7.15 -6.46 12.61
CA LEU A 465 -7.27 -6.02 13.99
C LEU A 465 -7.99 -4.66 14.10
N PRO A 466 -8.43 -4.26 15.31
CA PRO A 466 -9.32 -3.12 15.56
C PRO A 466 -8.89 -1.82 14.89
N MET A 467 -7.57 -1.64 14.73
CA MET A 467 -6.93 -0.53 14.04
C MET A 467 -7.58 -0.17 12.71
N ASN A 468 -7.89 -1.14 11.86
CA ASN A 468 -8.41 -0.83 10.52
C ASN A 468 -9.79 -0.17 10.59
N VAL A 469 -10.61 -0.60 11.55
CA VAL A 469 -11.96 -0.08 11.77
C VAL A 469 -11.92 1.32 12.39
N TRP A 470 -11.09 1.53 13.42
CA TRP A 470 -11.09 2.82 14.11
C TRP A 470 -10.18 3.88 13.49
N SER A 471 -9.26 3.51 12.59
CA SER A 471 -8.31 4.45 11.99
C SER A 471 -8.96 5.56 11.18
N SER A 472 -10.18 5.35 10.68
CA SER A 472 -11.01 6.39 10.03
C SER A 472 -11.45 7.48 11.01
N PHE A 473 -11.53 7.17 12.30
CA PHE A 473 -12.02 8.06 13.36
C PHE A 473 -10.92 8.79 14.11
N HIS A 474 -9.65 8.57 13.79
CA HIS A 474 -8.53 9.18 14.50
C HIS A 474 -7.64 9.98 13.56
N GLU A 475 -7.15 11.12 14.05
CA GLU A 475 -5.97 11.77 13.54
C GLU A 475 -4.75 11.07 14.13
N THR A 476 -3.96 10.42 13.28
CA THR A 476 -2.72 9.78 13.75
C THR A 476 -1.61 10.82 13.83
N LYS A 477 -0.78 10.75 14.87
CA LYS A 477 0.50 11.44 14.97
C LYS A 477 1.59 10.38 15.06
N TRP A 478 2.44 10.36 14.05
CA TRP A 478 3.55 9.41 13.98
C TRP A 478 4.72 9.89 14.81
N GLN A 479 5.32 8.96 15.55
CA GLN A 479 6.66 9.12 16.07
C GLN A 479 7.48 7.94 15.54
N PRO A 480 8.68 8.17 14.98
CA PRO A 480 9.58 7.07 14.66
C PRO A 480 9.73 6.17 15.90
N GLY A 481 9.36 4.89 15.77
CA GLY A 481 9.58 3.92 16.83
C GLY A 481 11.07 3.64 16.94
N GLY A 482 11.67 3.80 18.12
CA GLY A 482 13.08 3.47 18.35
C GLY A 482 13.36 1.96 18.40
N SER A 483 12.31 1.13 18.58
CA SER A 483 12.46 -0.31 18.80
C SER A 483 12.23 -1.10 17.51
N PRO A 484 13.06 -2.10 17.17
CA PRO A 484 12.80 -3.00 16.06
C PRO A 484 11.57 -3.87 16.32
N CYS A 485 10.95 -4.38 15.25
CA CYS A 485 9.85 -5.33 15.37
C CYS A 485 10.36 -6.58 16.06
N PHE A 486 9.71 -6.97 17.16
CA PHE A 486 10.09 -8.18 17.89
C PHE A 486 10.18 -9.42 16.98
N HIS A 487 9.34 -9.49 15.92
CA HIS A 487 9.31 -10.63 15.00
C HIS A 487 10.35 -10.60 13.88
N CYS A 488 10.30 -9.58 13.02
CA CYS A 488 11.11 -9.52 11.80
C CYS A 488 12.28 -8.56 11.91
N GLN A 489 12.47 -7.92 13.06
CA GLN A 489 13.49 -6.90 13.34
C GLN A 489 13.39 -5.64 12.46
N SER A 490 12.41 -5.56 11.55
CA SER A 490 12.16 -4.35 10.77
C SER A 490 11.76 -3.20 11.69
N PRO A 491 12.14 -1.94 11.39
CA PRO A 491 11.73 -0.79 12.19
C PRO A 491 10.20 -0.75 12.37
N VAL A 492 9.73 -0.69 13.62
CA VAL A 492 8.31 -0.46 13.87
C VAL A 492 8.02 1.03 13.89
N LYS A 493 6.77 1.35 13.61
CA LYS A 493 6.25 2.70 13.76
C LYS A 493 5.32 2.71 14.95
N VAL A 494 5.63 3.55 15.93
CA VAL A 494 4.77 3.80 17.09
C VAL A 494 3.94 5.04 16.76
N TYR A 495 2.64 5.00 17.00
CA TYR A 495 1.81 6.17 16.77
C TYR A 495 0.84 6.37 17.92
N SER A 496 0.66 7.64 18.26
CA SER A 496 -0.47 8.11 19.05
C SER A 496 -1.58 8.49 18.07
N ALA A 497 -2.74 7.88 18.24
CA ALA A 497 -3.95 8.17 17.48
C ALA A 497 -4.84 9.05 18.35
N LEU A 498 -4.96 10.33 17.98
CA LEU A 498 -5.86 11.27 18.59
C LEU A 498 -7.25 11.13 17.98
N PRO A 499 -8.31 11.05 18.78
CA PRO A 499 -9.67 10.90 18.27
C PRO A 499 -10.14 12.15 17.50
N ARG A 500 -10.78 11.96 16.33
CA ARG A 500 -11.52 13.03 15.61
C ARG A 500 -12.93 13.21 16.16
N LEU A 501 -13.49 12.13 16.70
CA LEU A 501 -14.81 12.12 17.32
C LEU A 501 -14.65 12.36 18.82
N PRO A 502 -15.50 13.17 19.45
CA PRO A 502 -15.57 13.27 20.90
C PRO A 502 -15.71 11.87 21.53
N PHE A 503 -15.09 11.66 22.69
CA PHE A 503 -15.21 10.45 23.53
C PHE A 503 -14.52 9.18 23.03
N PHE A 504 -13.93 9.18 21.83
CA PHE A 504 -13.01 8.11 21.44
C PHE A 504 -11.71 8.23 22.27
N PRO A 505 -11.14 7.14 22.78
CA PRO A 505 -9.90 7.22 23.52
C PRO A 505 -8.74 7.57 22.59
N GLU A 506 -7.78 8.36 23.07
CA GLU A 506 -6.46 8.37 22.44
C GLU A 506 -5.85 6.96 22.52
N ARG A 507 -5.16 6.52 21.47
CA ARG A 507 -4.58 5.16 21.41
C ARG A 507 -3.11 5.19 21.05
N ASN A 508 -2.31 4.37 21.69
CA ASN A 508 -0.95 4.05 21.28
C ASN A 508 -0.96 2.73 20.52
N ALA A 509 -0.37 2.71 19.33
CA ALA A 509 -0.28 1.49 18.57
C ALA A 509 1.08 1.35 17.89
N VAL A 510 1.49 0.10 17.70
CA VAL A 510 2.80 -0.30 17.19
C VAL A 510 2.58 -1.13 15.94
N HIS A 511 2.98 -0.59 14.80
CA HIS A 511 2.79 -1.20 13.50
C HIS A 511 4.14 -1.55 12.86
N CYS A 512 4.33 -2.83 12.55
CA CYS A 512 5.43 -3.31 11.72
C CYS A 512 4.98 -3.34 10.26
N PRO A 513 5.78 -2.80 9.30
CA PRO A 513 5.42 -2.83 7.89
C PRO A 513 5.27 -4.26 7.33
N LEU A 514 6.01 -5.23 7.87
CA LEU A 514 5.94 -6.64 7.45
C LEU A 514 4.93 -7.48 8.25
N CYS A 515 4.80 -7.27 9.57
CA CYS A 515 3.99 -8.12 10.46
C CYS A 515 2.61 -7.53 10.81
N GLY A 516 2.33 -6.29 10.42
CA GLY A 516 1.10 -5.58 10.78
C GLY A 516 1.12 -5.02 12.20
N VAL A 517 -0.06 -4.93 12.84
CA VAL A 517 -0.23 -4.36 14.17
C VAL A 517 0.22 -5.35 15.25
N SER A 518 1.25 -4.98 15.98
CA SER A 518 1.78 -5.75 17.13
C SER A 518 1.20 -5.30 18.47
N SER A 519 0.75 -4.05 18.57
CA SER A 519 0.07 -3.53 19.76
C SER A 519 -0.88 -2.41 19.37
N ASP A 520 -2.00 -2.31 20.05
CA ASP A 520 -3.00 -1.24 19.91
C ASP A 520 -3.76 -1.07 21.23
N LEU A 521 -3.38 -0.09 22.03
CA LEU A 521 -3.88 0.15 23.39
C LEU A 521 -4.40 1.57 23.53
N PRO A 522 -5.57 1.82 24.15
CA PRO A 522 -5.90 3.14 24.66
C PRO A 522 -4.77 3.69 25.56
N VAL A 523 -4.49 5.00 25.50
CA VAL A 523 -3.46 5.63 26.34
C VAL A 523 -3.78 5.49 27.83
N SER A 524 -5.07 5.38 28.18
CA SER A 524 -5.55 5.14 29.54
C SER A 524 -5.35 3.71 30.04
N PHE A 525 -4.96 2.77 29.17
CA PHE A 525 -4.75 1.38 29.56
C PHE A 525 -3.35 1.20 30.15
N PRO A 526 -3.17 0.24 31.09
CA PRO A 526 -1.84 -0.17 31.52
C PRO A 526 -1.07 -0.67 30.31
N ARG A 527 0.22 -0.36 30.26
CA ARG A 527 1.09 -1.00 29.29
C ARG A 527 1.32 -2.42 29.74
N PHE A 528 1.02 -3.37 28.88
CA PHE A 528 1.28 -4.77 29.12
C PHE A 528 1.97 -5.39 27.91
N GLU A 529 2.71 -6.46 28.16
CA GLU A 529 3.50 -7.17 27.16
C GLU A 529 3.30 -8.66 27.34
N ILE A 530 3.39 -9.40 26.23
CA ILE A 530 3.37 -10.85 26.20
C ILE A 530 4.77 -11.29 25.80
N LYS A 531 5.34 -12.27 26.50
CA LYS A 531 6.64 -12.85 26.17
C LYS A 531 6.57 -14.38 26.21
N ALA A 532 6.98 -15.02 25.12
CA ALA A 532 7.23 -16.45 25.10
C ALA A 532 8.54 -16.77 25.86
N LEU A 533 8.52 -17.77 26.73
CA LEU A 533 9.66 -18.13 27.58
C LEU A 533 10.33 -19.47 27.20
N GLY A 534 9.82 -20.19 26.19
CA GLY A 534 10.19 -21.59 25.96
C GLY A 534 9.27 -22.57 26.71
N GLY A 535 9.28 -23.83 26.31
CA GLY A 535 8.57 -24.91 27.00
C GLY A 535 7.06 -24.71 27.09
N GLN A 536 6.44 -24.12 26.05
CA GLN A 536 5.01 -23.76 26.03
C GLN A 536 4.58 -22.73 27.10
N GLN A 537 5.53 -21.98 27.66
CA GLN A 537 5.25 -20.97 28.68
C GLN A 537 5.18 -19.56 28.11
N VAL A 538 4.18 -18.81 28.57
CA VAL A 538 3.97 -17.41 28.24
C VAL A 538 3.88 -16.60 29.53
N LYS A 539 4.61 -15.47 29.57
CA LYS A 539 4.51 -14.49 30.64
C LYS A 539 3.84 -13.23 30.14
N ILE A 540 2.83 -12.78 30.87
CA ILE A 540 2.22 -11.46 30.70
C ILE A 540 2.85 -10.54 31.74
N SER A 541 3.41 -9.41 31.31
CA SER A 541 4.00 -8.40 32.20
C SER A 541 3.22 -7.10 32.10
N GLY A 542 3.22 -6.29 33.16
CA GLY A 542 2.54 -4.98 33.19
C GLY A 542 1.07 -5.02 33.65
N LEU A 543 0.52 -6.21 33.89
CA LEU A 543 -0.72 -6.43 34.64
C LEU A 543 -0.38 -7.09 35.98
N LYS A 544 -1.16 -6.82 37.03
CA LYS A 544 -1.05 -7.51 38.33
C LYS A 544 -2.27 -8.42 38.54
N THR A 545 -3.45 -7.81 38.54
CA THR A 545 -4.77 -8.46 38.57
C THR A 545 -5.72 -7.66 37.68
N LEU A 546 -6.86 -8.24 37.28
CA LEU A 546 -7.89 -7.51 36.54
C LEU A 546 -8.78 -6.71 37.50
N ALA A 547 -9.14 -5.49 37.10
CA ALA A 547 -10.16 -4.71 37.80
C ALA A 547 -11.57 -5.29 37.57
N GLU A 548 -12.53 -4.87 38.39
CA GLU A 548 -13.90 -5.39 38.35
C GLU A 548 -14.57 -5.23 36.97
N ASN A 549 -14.28 -4.14 36.26
CA ASN A 549 -14.80 -3.82 34.94
C ASN A 549 -13.91 -4.27 33.77
N GLU A 550 -12.91 -5.12 34.04
CA GLU A 550 -11.98 -5.64 33.05
C GLU A 550 -12.25 -7.11 32.71
N GLN A 551 -11.99 -7.45 31.46
CA GLN A 551 -11.98 -8.83 30.97
C GLN A 551 -10.80 -9.00 30.02
N LEU A 552 -10.01 -10.06 30.23
CA LEU A 552 -8.85 -10.37 29.40
C LEU A 552 -9.10 -11.69 28.65
N SER A 553 -8.74 -11.72 27.36
CA SER A 553 -8.69 -12.97 26.59
C SER A 553 -7.31 -13.20 26.00
N LEU A 554 -6.84 -14.44 26.09
CA LEU A 554 -5.68 -14.93 25.36
C LEU A 554 -6.18 -15.76 24.18
N GLN A 555 -5.85 -15.33 22.97
CA GLN A 555 -6.26 -15.96 21.73
C GLN A 555 -5.03 -16.55 21.03
N MET A 556 -5.17 -17.80 20.59
CA MET A 556 -4.17 -18.55 19.85
C MET A 556 -4.65 -18.71 18.42
N HIS A 557 -3.88 -18.16 17.47
CA HIS A 557 -4.19 -18.25 16.05
C HIS A 557 -3.16 -19.13 15.34
N TYR A 558 -3.64 -20.20 14.72
CA TYR A 558 -2.87 -21.14 13.92
C TYR A 558 -3.07 -20.85 12.42
N PRO A 559 -2.19 -21.36 11.54
CA PRO A 559 -2.38 -21.24 10.09
C PRO A 559 -3.68 -21.87 9.62
N ASP A 560 -4.09 -22.98 10.25
CA ASP A 560 -5.41 -23.58 10.11
C ASP A 560 -6.36 -23.00 11.17
N PRO A 561 -7.36 -22.18 10.77
CA PRO A 561 -8.28 -21.54 11.72
C PRO A 561 -9.11 -22.52 12.55
N SER A 562 -9.28 -23.77 12.12
CA SER A 562 -10.01 -24.80 12.87
C SER A 562 -9.31 -25.17 14.19
N ASN A 563 -8.01 -24.89 14.30
CA ASN A 563 -7.21 -25.12 15.50
C ASN A 563 -7.11 -23.90 16.41
N ASN A 564 -7.70 -22.75 16.03
CA ASN A 564 -7.68 -21.56 16.88
C ASN A 564 -8.29 -21.85 18.26
N GLN A 565 -7.78 -21.15 19.28
CA GLN A 565 -8.27 -21.30 20.64
C GLN A 565 -8.42 -19.92 21.32
N CYS A 566 -9.38 -19.79 22.23
CA CYS A 566 -9.62 -18.58 23.02
C CYS A 566 -9.79 -18.94 24.49
N PHE A 567 -9.02 -18.28 25.34
CA PHE A 567 -9.08 -18.45 26.78
C PHE A 567 -9.48 -17.12 27.43
N ILE A 568 -10.59 -17.12 28.15
CA ILE A 568 -10.96 -16.00 29.01
C ILE A 568 -10.21 -16.17 30.33
N VAL A 569 -9.35 -15.21 30.66
CA VAL A 569 -8.52 -15.29 31.87
C VAL A 569 -9.38 -14.94 33.09
N PRO A 570 -9.37 -15.77 34.17
CA PRO A 570 -10.06 -15.45 35.42
C PRO A 570 -9.59 -14.11 36.02
N LYS A 571 -10.48 -13.39 36.71
CA LYS A 571 -10.15 -12.06 37.25
C LYS A 571 -9.14 -12.12 38.41
N GLU A 572 -9.19 -13.24 39.14
CA GLU A 572 -8.34 -13.58 40.28
C GLU A 572 -6.93 -14.05 39.90
N TYR A 573 -6.61 -14.17 38.61
CA TYR A 573 -5.29 -14.60 38.13
C TYR A 573 -4.21 -13.56 38.48
N ASP A 574 -3.09 -13.98 39.09
CA ASP A 574 -1.97 -13.09 39.44
C ASP A 574 -0.89 -13.11 38.35
N PHE A 575 -0.94 -12.13 37.46
CA PHE A 575 0.01 -12.02 36.35
C PHE A 575 1.45 -11.71 36.79
N SER A 576 1.68 -11.35 38.06
CA SER A 576 3.03 -11.08 38.56
C SER A 576 3.79 -12.34 38.93
N GLU A 577 3.07 -13.39 39.35
CA GLU A 577 3.64 -14.66 39.82
C GLU A 577 3.40 -15.81 38.83
N ASP A 578 2.25 -15.82 38.14
CA ASP A 578 1.80 -16.98 37.39
C ASP A 578 2.24 -16.96 35.91
N LEU A 579 2.61 -18.15 35.41
CA LEU A 579 2.89 -18.41 33.99
C LEU A 579 1.66 -19.05 33.32
N ILE A 580 1.36 -18.61 32.10
CA ILE A 580 0.34 -19.26 31.28
C ILE A 580 1.00 -20.37 30.49
N TYR A 581 0.45 -21.58 30.62
CA TYR A 581 0.87 -22.75 29.86
C TYR A 581 -0.05 -22.92 28.65
N LEU A 582 0.54 -22.96 27.47
CA LEU A 582 -0.20 -23.20 26.23
C LEU A 582 -0.50 -24.70 26.08
N PRO A 583 -1.68 -25.08 25.59
CA PRO A 583 -2.06 -26.49 25.44
C PRO A 583 -1.43 -27.17 24.19
N ASP A 584 -0.67 -28.24 24.44
CA ASP A 584 -0.29 -29.36 23.55
C ASP A 584 0.62 -29.17 22.30
N ASP A 585 1.32 -30.26 21.93
CA ASP A 585 2.41 -30.42 20.94
C ASP A 585 2.21 -29.91 19.48
N PHE A 586 1.10 -29.26 19.14
CA PHE A 586 0.81 -28.75 17.78
C PHE A 586 1.84 -27.72 17.27
N PHE A 587 2.70 -27.22 18.17
CA PHE A 587 3.63 -26.12 17.94
C PHE A 587 4.87 -26.45 17.10
N ARG A 588 5.28 -27.73 17.01
CA ARG A 588 6.63 -28.06 16.52
C ARG A 588 6.89 -27.63 15.07
N ASN A 589 5.84 -27.52 14.25
CA ASN A 589 5.99 -27.32 12.80
C ASN A 589 5.16 -26.16 12.22
N SER A 590 4.50 -25.34 13.04
CA SER A 590 3.62 -24.27 12.52
C SER A 590 3.78 -22.95 13.30
N PRO A 591 3.78 -21.79 12.62
CA PRO A 591 3.84 -20.51 13.29
C PRO A 591 2.55 -20.27 14.09
N LEU A 592 2.69 -20.00 15.38
CA LEU A 592 1.60 -19.62 16.27
C LEU A 592 1.57 -18.10 16.42
N PHE A 593 0.39 -17.49 16.44
CA PHE A 593 0.23 -16.10 16.83
C PHE A 593 -0.61 -16.01 18.11
N LEU A 594 -0.05 -15.41 19.15
CA LEU A 594 -0.76 -15.10 20.38
C LEU A 594 -1.26 -13.67 20.33
N SER A 595 -2.54 -13.47 20.59
CA SER A 595 -3.15 -12.16 20.80
C SER A 595 -3.72 -12.08 22.20
N LEU A 596 -3.36 -11.05 22.96
CA LEU A 596 -3.96 -10.75 24.25
C LEU A 596 -4.86 -9.53 24.10
N ILE A 597 -6.16 -9.68 24.36
CA ILE A 597 -7.15 -8.61 24.23
C ILE A 597 -7.68 -8.26 25.62
N LEU A 598 -7.44 -7.04 26.07
CA LEU A 598 -7.99 -6.48 27.30
C LEU A 598 -9.20 -5.61 26.95
N MET A 599 -10.37 -5.96 27.49
CA MET A 599 -11.54 -5.09 27.58
C MET A 599 -11.52 -4.37 28.94
N ARG A 600 -11.76 -3.06 28.95
CA ARG A 600 -12.00 -2.26 30.17
C ARG A 600 -13.23 -1.40 29.92
N GLY A 601 -14.33 -1.72 30.59
CA GLY A 601 -15.65 -1.15 30.24
C GLY A 601 -15.99 -1.43 28.77
N PHE A 602 -16.30 -0.39 28.01
CA PHE A 602 -16.64 -0.48 26.58
C PHE A 602 -15.45 -0.18 25.64
N GLN A 603 -14.24 -0.11 26.17
CA GLN A 603 -13.02 0.06 25.37
C GLN A 603 -12.22 -1.23 25.40
N PHE A 604 -11.38 -1.39 24.37
CA PHE A 604 -10.45 -2.51 24.35
C PHE A 604 -9.13 -2.16 23.72
N GLY A 605 -8.11 -2.91 24.15
CA GLY A 605 -6.75 -2.84 23.67
C GLY A 605 -6.22 -4.26 23.44
N MET A 606 -5.20 -4.37 22.59
CA MET A 606 -4.62 -5.65 22.25
C MET A 606 -3.11 -5.57 22.08
N VAL A 607 -2.43 -6.65 22.46
CA VAL A 607 -1.03 -6.92 22.14
C VAL A 607 -0.96 -8.26 21.41
N LYS A 608 -0.07 -8.37 20.42
CA LYS A 608 0.12 -9.58 19.62
C LYS A 608 1.59 -9.92 19.50
N ILE A 609 1.90 -11.19 19.72
CA ILE A 609 3.22 -11.75 19.45
C ILE A 609 3.11 -13.00 18.57
N PRO A 610 3.95 -13.15 17.55
CA PRO A 610 4.20 -14.45 16.96
C PRO A 610 5.08 -15.26 17.90
N VAL A 611 4.86 -16.57 17.92
CA VAL A 611 5.67 -17.52 18.67
C VAL A 611 6.17 -18.58 17.68
N ARG A 612 7.49 -18.71 17.59
CA ARG A 612 8.12 -19.70 16.71
C ARG A 612 8.17 -21.06 17.41
N GLY A 613 8.04 -22.13 16.64
CA GLY A 613 8.13 -23.50 17.19
C GLY A 613 9.47 -23.83 17.85
N GLU A 614 10.55 -23.11 17.54
CA GLU A 614 11.86 -23.24 18.19
C GLU A 614 11.97 -22.47 19.52
N GLU A 615 11.07 -21.50 19.75
CA GLU A 615 10.98 -20.69 20.97
C GLU A 615 9.99 -21.28 21.99
N LEU A 616 9.34 -22.41 21.67
CA LEU A 616 8.42 -23.18 22.50
C LEU A 616 9.01 -24.56 22.76
#